data_AF-A0A3M0WLZ5-F1
#
_entry.id   AF-A0A3M0WLZ5-F1
#
_cell.length_a   1.000
_cell.length_b   1.000
_cell.length_c   1.000
_cell.angle_alpha   90.00
_cell.angle_beta   90.00
_cell.angle_gamma   90.00
#
_symmetry.space_group_name_H-M   'P 1'
#
loop_
_entity.id
_entity.type
_entity.pdbx_description
1 polymer ?
#
loop_
_entity_poly.entity_id
_entity_poly.type
_entity_poly.pdbx_seq_one_letter_code
_entity_poly.pdbx_strand_id
1 'polypeptide(L)'
;MNYEIIRKSLKTHNNLLEDMILNENIDLDKLEKILNEAIKIKKEIPSNLNKNQIKEIDSLIEKVINNVNKLKIILVSKVEELQKQEKANISYLRNQKI
;
A
#
# COMPACT_ATOMS: atom_id res chain seq x y z
N MET A 1 22.43 8.66 -4.40
CA MET A 1 21.59 7.56 -4.93
C MET A 1 21.40 7.77 -6.43
N ASN A 2 21.48 6.72 -7.27
CA ASN A 2 21.39 6.85 -8.73
C ASN A 2 19.91 6.83 -9.19
N TYR A 3 19.53 7.72 -10.11
CA TYR A 3 18.17 7.79 -10.68
C TYR A 3 17.64 6.44 -11.16
N GLU A 4 18.42 5.65 -11.90
CA GLU A 4 17.94 4.35 -12.41
C GLU A 4 17.64 3.36 -11.28
N ILE A 5 18.41 3.42 -10.19
CA ILE A 5 18.18 2.58 -9.01
C ILE A 5 16.88 3.00 -8.32
N ILE A 6 16.67 4.31 -8.12
CA ILE A 6 15.45 4.86 -7.53
C ILE A 6 14.23 4.46 -8.37
N ARG A 7 14.32 4.69 -9.67
CA ARG A 7 13.28 4.40 -10.63
C ARG A 7 12.90 2.92 -10.64
N LYS A 8 13.89 2.03 -10.68
CA LYS A 8 13.67 0.58 -10.64
C LYS A 8 13.05 0.15 -9.31
N SER A 9 13.53 0.69 -8.19
CA SER A 9 12.96 0.42 -6.86
C SER A 9 11.48 0.80 -6.80
N LEU A 10 11.14 2.05 -7.13
CA LEU A 10 9.76 2.54 -7.10
C LEU A 10 8.83 1.76 -8.04
N LYS A 11 9.29 1.38 -9.24
CA LYS A 11 8.51 0.51 -10.15
C LYS A 11 8.27 -0.88 -9.57
N THR A 12 9.29 -1.47 -8.94
CA THR A 12 9.18 -2.79 -8.31
C THR A 12 8.19 -2.73 -7.15
N HIS A 13 8.26 -1.70 -6.32
CA HIS A 13 7.28 -1.46 -5.26
C HIS A 13 5.87 -1.27 -5.81
N ASN A 14 5.70 -0.47 -6.87
CA ASN A 14 4.39 -0.27 -7.47
C ASN A 14 3.78 -1.59 -7.98
N ASN A 15 4.55 -2.41 -8.69
CA ASN A 15 4.09 -3.71 -9.18
C ASN A 15 3.70 -4.64 -8.03
N LEU A 16 4.52 -4.70 -6.98
CA LEU A 16 4.22 -5.50 -5.80
C LEU A 16 2.92 -5.05 -5.11
N LEU A 17 2.69 -3.74 -5.01
CA LEU A 17 1.44 -3.22 -4.45
C LEU A 17 0.24 -3.52 -5.34
N GLU A 18 0.39 -3.48 -6.66
CA GLU A 18 -0.67 -3.88 -7.61
C GLU A 18 -1.03 -5.36 -7.45
N ASP A 19 -0.03 -6.23 -7.30
CA ASP A 19 -0.25 -7.66 -7.02
C ASP A 19 -0.97 -7.87 -5.69
N MET A 20 -0.61 -7.13 -4.64
CA MET A 20 -1.30 -7.19 -3.34
C MET A 20 -2.76 -6.73 -3.45
N ILE A 21 -3.05 -5.70 -4.27
CA ILE A 21 -4.41 -5.21 -4.51
C ILE A 21 -5.23 -6.29 -5.21
N LEU A 22 -4.69 -6.87 -6.29
CA LEU A 22 -5.38 -7.88 -7.09
C LEU A 22 -5.73 -9.14 -6.28
N ASN A 23 -4.82 -9.55 -5.39
CA ASN A 23 -4.99 -10.76 -4.59
C ASN A 23 -5.61 -10.50 -3.21
N GLU A 24 -5.90 -9.23 -2.87
CA GLU A 24 -6.29 -8.78 -1.53
C GLU A 24 -5.40 -9.34 -0.40
N ASN A 25 -4.13 -9.60 -0.70
CA ASN A 25 -3.18 -10.21 0.22
C ASN A 25 -2.28 -9.12 0.82
N ILE A 26 -2.70 -8.59 1.95
CA ILE A 26 -2.14 -7.39 2.57
C ILE A 26 -1.05 -7.78 3.58
N ASP A 27 0.19 -7.38 3.30
CA ASP A 27 1.33 -7.52 4.21
C ASP A 27 1.69 -6.13 4.77
N LEU A 28 1.30 -5.88 6.02
CA LEU A 28 1.45 -4.58 6.69
C LEU A 28 2.90 -4.16 6.88
N ASP A 29 3.78 -5.11 7.21
CA ASP A 29 5.21 -4.84 7.41
C ASP A 29 5.87 -4.43 6.09
N LYS A 30 5.49 -5.07 4.98
CA LYS A 30 5.95 -4.67 3.65
C LYS A 30 5.40 -3.31 3.24
N LEU A 31 4.12 -3.05 3.49
CA LEU A 31 3.48 -1.76 3.21
C LEU A 31 4.21 -0.60 3.91
N GLU A 32 4.51 -0.76 5.19
CA GLU A 32 5.22 0.24 5.97
C GLU A 32 6.63 0.48 5.40
N LYS A 33 7.38 -0.60 5.09
CA LYS A 33 8.72 -0.47 4.49
C LYS A 33 8.68 0.28 3.15
N ILE A 34 7.76 -0.07 2.26
CA ILE A 34 7.60 0.56 0.96
C ILE A 34 7.27 2.04 1.09
N LEU A 35 6.32 2.38 1.98
CA LEU A 35 5.91 3.76 2.21
C LEU A 35 7.07 4.59 2.79
N ASN A 36 7.79 4.04 3.77
CA ASN A 36 8.94 4.70 4.37
C ASN A 36 10.08 4.93 3.36
N GLU A 37 10.34 3.97 2.47
CA GLU A 37 11.32 4.14 1.41
C GLU A 37 10.89 5.23 0.42
N ALA A 38 9.63 5.23 -0.02
CA ALA A 38 9.11 6.26 -0.93
C ALA A 38 9.19 7.67 -0.31
N ILE A 39 8.86 7.81 0.98
CA ILE A 39 8.99 9.07 1.72
C ILE A 39 10.46 9.49 1.83
N LYS A 40 11.36 8.55 2.12
CA LYS A 40 12.81 8.82 2.19
C LYS A 40 13.33 9.31 0.84
N ILE A 41 12.98 8.64 -0.26
CA ILE A 41 13.33 9.06 -1.62
C ILE A 41 12.84 10.48 -1.88
N LYS A 42 11.60 10.82 -1.48
CA LYS A 42 11.04 12.16 -1.67
C LYS A 42 11.82 13.25 -0.92
N LYS A 43 12.34 12.94 0.27
CA LYS A 43 13.14 13.88 1.08
C LYS A 43 14.58 13.98 0.58
N GLU A 44 15.12 12.89 0.04
CA GLU A 44 16.51 12.75 -0.39
C GLU A 44 16.63 12.66 -1.93
N ILE A 45 15.79 13.39 -2.67
CA ILE A 45 15.90 13.43 -4.14
C ILE A 45 17.30 13.98 -4.49
N PRO A 46 18.10 13.24 -5.27
CA PRO A 46 19.44 13.68 -5.61
C PRO A 46 19.41 15.02 -6.37
N SER A 47 20.22 15.98 -5.94
CA SER A 47 20.29 17.33 -6.51
C SER A 47 20.87 17.38 -7.93
N ASN A 48 21.50 16.29 -8.38
CA ASN A 48 22.08 16.15 -9.72
C ASN A 48 21.07 15.66 -10.77
N LEU A 49 19.79 15.48 -10.41
CA LEU A 49 18.75 15.07 -11.34
C LEU A 49 18.21 16.25 -12.13
N ASN A 50 17.91 16.01 -13.40
CA ASN A 50 17.25 17.02 -14.23
C ASN A 50 15.74 17.08 -13.92
N LYS A 51 15.08 18.16 -14.35
CA LYS A 51 13.66 18.42 -14.10
C LYS A 51 12.73 17.28 -14.56
N ASN A 52 13.07 16.59 -15.65
CA ASN A 52 12.24 15.49 -16.16
C ASN A 52 12.37 14.24 -15.28
N GLN A 53 13.58 13.94 -14.81
CA GLN A 53 13.84 12.83 -13.89
C GLN A 53 13.15 13.04 -12.55
N ILE A 54 13.18 14.27 -12.01
CA ILE A 54 12.50 14.62 -10.75
C ILE A 54 10.99 14.41 -10.90
N LYS A 55 10.38 14.93 -11.98
CA LYS A 55 8.95 14.74 -12.27
C LYS A 55 8.55 13.26 -12.37
N GLU A 56 9.38 12.44 -13.00
CA GLU A 56 9.09 11.00 -13.09
C GLU A 56 9.17 10.32 -11.73
N ILE A 57 10.20 10.63 -10.92
CA ILE A 57 10.30 10.11 -9.55
C ILE A 57 9.08 10.53 -8.71
N ASP A 58 8.69 11.80 -8.75
CA ASP A 58 7.52 12.29 -8.02
C ASP A 58 6.25 11.55 -8.44
N SER A 59 6.05 11.37 -9.76
CA SER A 59 4.90 10.60 -10.27
C SER A 59 4.92 9.14 -9.80
N LEU A 60 6.09 8.50 -9.75
CA LEU A 60 6.23 7.14 -9.26
C LEU A 60 5.95 7.05 -7.75
N ILE A 61 6.42 8.01 -6.96
CA ILE A 61 6.13 8.10 -5.52
C ILE A 61 4.63 8.27 -5.28
N GLU A 62 3.97 9.15 -6.04
CA GLU A 62 2.53 9.36 -5.95
C GLU A 62 1.74 8.08 -6.24
N LYS A 63 2.15 7.30 -7.25
CA LYS A 63 1.55 5.99 -7.56
C LYS A 63 1.70 5.01 -6.40
N VAL A 64 2.90 4.91 -5.82
CA VAL A 64 3.16 4.06 -4.64
C VAL A 64 2.26 4.47 -3.48
N ILE A 65 2.20 5.75 -3.12
CA ILE A 65 1.35 6.26 -2.03
C ILE A 65 -0.12 5.96 -2.31
N ASN A 66 -0.58 6.16 -3.54
CA ASN A 66 -1.96 5.89 -3.91
C ASN A 66 -2.31 4.39 -3.77
N ASN A 67 -1.43 3.50 -4.20
CA ASN A 67 -1.66 2.06 -4.07
C ASN A 67 -1.61 1.59 -2.60
N VAL A 68 -0.74 2.16 -1.76
CA VAL A 68 -0.76 1.96 -0.30
C VAL A 68 -2.12 2.39 0.28
N ASN A 69 -2.66 3.54 -0.12
CA ASN A 69 -3.96 4.01 0.34
C ASN A 69 -5.12 3.10 -0.09
N LYS A 70 -5.08 2.58 -1.33
CA LYS A 70 -6.08 1.59 -1.79
C LYS A 70 -6.05 0.33 -0.94
N LEU A 71 -4.87 -0.20 -0.63
CA LEU A 71 -4.73 -1.37 0.23
C LEU A 71 -5.25 -1.10 1.65
N LYS A 72 -5.02 0.09 2.20
CA LYS A 72 -5.61 0.50 3.48
C LYS A 72 -7.14 0.46 3.44
N ILE A 73 -7.77 0.93 2.35
CA ILE A 73 -9.23 0.89 2.19
C ILE A 73 -9.72 -0.57 2.16
N ILE A 74 -9.08 -1.42 1.36
CA ILE A 74 -9.41 -2.86 1.27
C ILE A 74 -9.34 -3.52 2.66
N LEU A 75 -8.28 -3.24 3.43
CA LEU A 75 -8.11 -3.78 4.78
C LEU A 75 -9.26 -3.36 5.71
N VAL A 76 -9.61 -2.07 5.72
CA VAL A 76 -10.69 -1.54 6.56
C VAL A 76 -12.01 -2.24 6.21
N SER A 77 -12.34 -2.34 4.92
CA SER A 77 -13.56 -3.02 4.47
C SER A 77 -13.61 -4.49 4.90
N LYS A 78 -12.49 -5.21 4.84
CA LYS A 78 -12.40 -6.62 5.25
C LYS A 78 -12.58 -6.81 6.75
N VAL A 79 -12.01 -5.90 7.55
CA VAL A 79 -12.21 -5.88 9.00
C VAL A 79 -13.69 -5.62 9.35
N GLU A 80 -14.34 -4.67 8.68
CA GLU A 80 -15.76 -4.40 8.90
C GLU A 80 -16.66 -5.59 8.52
N GLU A 81 -16.32 -6.32 7.46
CA GLU A 81 -17.04 -7.53 7.05
C GLU A 81 -16.91 -8.63 8.11
N LEU A 82 -15.70 -8.90 8.60
CA LEU A 82 -15.46 -9.88 9.66
C LEU A 82 -16.22 -9.52 10.95
N GLN A 83 -16.25 -8.25 11.33
CA GLN A 83 -17.01 -7.78 12.49
C GLN A 83 -18.53 -7.98 12.31
N LYS A 84 -19.06 -7.81 11.10
CA LYS A 84 -20.49 -8.07 10.81
C LYS A 84 -20.80 -9.57 10.91
N GLN A 85 -19.93 -10.42 10.36
CA GLN A 85 -20.07 -11.88 10.43
C GLN A 85 -20.01 -12.38 11.87
N GLU A 86 -19.08 -11.88 12.68
CA GLU A 86 -18.96 -12.23 14.10
C GLU A 86 -20.24 -11.88 14.88
N LYS A 87 -20.79 -10.66 14.68
CA LYS A 87 -22.04 -10.25 15.32
C LYS A 87 -23.22 -11.12 14.92
N ALA A 88 -23.33 -11.48 13.64
CA ALA A 88 -24.37 -12.38 13.15
C ALA A 88 -24.26 -13.77 13.79
N ASN A 89 -23.05 -14.32 13.88
CA ASN A 89 -22.79 -15.61 14.51
C ASN A 89 -23.13 -15.62 16.01
N ILE A 90 -22.74 -14.57 16.75
CA ILE A 90 -23.10 -14.43 18.17
C ILE A 90 -24.62 -14.37 18.35
N SER A 91 -25.33 -13.63 17.49
CA SER A 91 -26.79 -13.56 17.55
C SER A 91 -27.44 -14.91 17.26
N TYR A 92 -26.92 -15.66 16.29
CA TYR A 92 -27.41 -16.99 15.95
C TYR A 92 -27.27 -17.97 17.12
N LEU A 93 -26.08 -18.02 17.74
CA LEU A 93 -25.81 -18.88 18.90
C LEU A 93 -26.69 -18.54 20.11
N ARG A 94 -27.03 -17.26 20.31
CA ARG A 94 -27.99 -16.85 21.36
C ARG A 94 -29.40 -17.37 21.09
N ASN A 95 -29.83 -17.36 19.83
CA ASN A 95 -31.16 -17.80 19.43
C ASN A 95 -31.34 -19.33 19.37
N GLN A 96 -30.24 -20.09 19.39
CA GLN A 96 -30.26 -21.57 19.43
C GLN A 96 -30.21 -22.16 20.85
N LYS A 97 -29.96 -21.35 21.88
CA LYS A 97 -29.95 -21.80 23.29
C LYS A 97 -31.32 -21.65 23.99
N ILE A 98 -32.41 -21.69 23.23
CA ILE A 98 -33.81 -21.76 23.69
C ILE A 98 -34.39 -23.08 23.20
#